data_AF-A0A7C3M851-F1
#
_entry.id   AF-A0A7C3M851-F1
#
_cell.length_a   1.000
_cell.length_b   1.000
_cell.length_c   1.000
_cell.angle_alpha   90.00
_cell.angle_beta   90.00
_cell.angle_gamma   90.00
#
_symmetry.space_group_name_H-M   'P 1'
#
loop_
_entity.id
_entity.type
_entity.pdbx_description
1 polymer ?
#
loop_
_entity_poly.entity_id
_entity_poly.type
_entity_poly.pdbx_seq_one_letter_code
_entity_poly.pdbx_strand_id
1 'polypeptide(L)'
;MDKDFSELIEYLDQKFTKLDEEIAHLRREVSTEIAQLRGEVGDIKERMATKVEIDKLLDAIDAYMKQGENYRQEMVMLAHKVDRHEKWIKQIAEKLGIKLEY
;
A
#
# COMPACT_ATOMS: atom_id res chain seq x y z
N MET A 1 38.08 70.11 5.84
CA MET A 1 38.51 68.71 5.60
C MET A 1 37.32 68.01 4.99
N ASP A 2 37.29 67.90 3.65
CA ASP A 2 36.44 66.91 3.03
C ASP A 2 37.00 65.54 3.40
N LYS A 3 36.19 64.74 4.09
CA LYS A 3 36.56 63.35 4.37
C LYS A 3 36.39 62.58 3.08
N ASP A 4 37.47 62.03 2.56
CA ASP A 4 37.42 61.12 1.43
C ASP A 4 36.78 59.81 1.87
N PHE A 5 35.63 59.47 1.29
CA PHE A 5 34.89 58.23 1.56
C PHE A 5 35.05 57.21 0.43
N SER A 6 35.90 57.48 -0.57
CA SER A 6 36.04 56.65 -1.77
C SER A 6 36.40 55.20 -1.44
N GLU A 7 37.33 54.99 -0.50
CA GLU A 7 37.73 53.65 -0.06
C GLU A 7 36.59 52.88 0.63
N LEU A 8 35.76 53.58 1.41
CA LEU A 8 34.61 52.97 2.07
C LEU A 8 33.52 52.60 1.05
N ILE A 9 33.28 53.46 0.07
CA ILE A 9 32.34 53.19 -1.02
C ILE A 9 32.80 51.98 -1.83
N GLU A 10 34.07 51.92 -2.23
CA GLU A 10 34.62 50.79 -2.97
C GLU A 10 34.54 49.48 -2.17
N TYR A 11 34.86 49.51 -0.87
CA TYR A 11 34.72 48.34 0.00
C TYR A 11 33.26 47.87 0.11
N LEU A 12 32.31 48.79 0.25
CA LEU A 12 30.88 48.47 0.33
C LEU A 12 30.37 47.91 -1.00
N ASP A 13 30.75 48.48 -2.14
CA ASP A 13 30.38 47.97 -3.47
C ASP A 13 30.88 46.54 -3.69
N GLN A 14 32.11 46.23 -3.28
CA GLN A 14 32.63 44.86 -3.31
C GLN A 14 31.83 43.91 -2.41
N LYS A 15 31.44 44.36 -1.20
CA LYS A 15 30.61 43.56 -0.29
C LYS A 15 29.21 43.31 -0.84
N PHE A 16 28.57 44.32 -1.45
CA PHE A 16 27.27 44.17 -2.08
C PHE A 16 27.32 43.25 -3.29
N THR A 17 28.34 43.38 -4.13
CA THR A 17 28.55 42.47 -5.28
C THR A 17 28.67 41.03 -4.81
N LYS A 18 29.49 40.77 -3.79
CA LYS A 18 29.64 39.43 -3.22
C LYS A 18 28.34 38.90 -2.61
N LEU A 19 27.59 39.76 -1.93
CA LEU A 19 26.30 39.39 -1.36
C LEU A 19 25.29 38.99 -2.45
N ASP A 20 25.25 39.73 -3.56
CA ASP A 20 24.37 39.42 -4.70
C ASP A 20 24.73 38.07 -5.33
N GLU A 21 26.03 37.75 -5.43
CA GLU A 21 26.52 36.45 -5.91
C GLU A 21 26.10 35.30 -4.98
N GLU A 22 26.27 35.46 -3.66
CA GLU A 22 25.86 34.46 -2.67
C GLU A 22 24.34 34.25 -2.68
N ILE A 23 23.56 35.33 -2.79
CA ILE A 23 22.10 35.26 -2.93
C ILE A 23 21.70 34.54 -4.21
N ALA A 24 22.36 34.82 -5.34
CA ALA A 24 22.08 34.15 -6.61
C ALA A 24 22.41 32.65 -6.55
N HIS A 25 23.52 32.28 -5.90
CA HIS A 25 23.90 30.88 -5.68
C HIS A 25 22.85 30.15 -4.83
N LEU A 26 22.48 30.70 -3.67
CA LEU A 26 21.48 30.11 -2.78
C LEU A 26 20.12 29.94 -3.48
N ARG A 27 19.70 30.94 -4.27
CA ARG A 27 18.45 30.84 -5.05
C ARG A 27 18.49 29.69 -6.05
N ARG A 28 19.63 29.48 -6.71
CA ARG A 28 19.82 28.39 -7.68
C ARG A 28 19.81 27.02 -7.00
N GLU A 29 20.50 26.89 -5.88
CA GLU A 29 20.58 25.66 -5.10
C GLU A 29 19.19 25.26 -4.59
N VAL A 30 18.48 26.17 -3.91
CA VAL A 30 17.11 25.95 -3.43
C VAL A 30 16.16 25.61 -4.58
N SER A 31 16.29 26.26 -5.74
CA SER A 31 15.45 25.94 -6.91
C SER A 31 15.69 24.52 -7.42
N THR A 32 16.94 24.05 -7.36
CA THR A 32 17.33 22.70 -7.78
C THR A 32 16.79 21.65 -6.81
N GLU A 33 16.95 21.87 -5.51
CA GLU A 33 16.40 20.98 -4.48
C GLU A 33 14.88 20.90 -4.53
N ILE A 34 14.18 22.03 -4.71
CA ILE A 34 12.72 22.04 -4.87
C ILE A 34 12.29 21.23 -6.10
N ALA A 35 13.02 21.34 -7.21
CA ALA A 35 12.71 20.55 -8.41
C ALA A 35 12.88 19.05 -8.16
N GLN A 36 13.96 18.65 -7.48
CA GLN A 36 14.21 17.26 -7.12
C GLN A 36 13.12 16.72 -6.17
N LEU A 37 12.81 17.45 -5.09
CA LEU A 37 11.77 17.06 -4.13
C LEU A 37 10.40 16.93 -4.78
N ARG A 38 10.05 17.81 -5.73
CA ARG A 38 8.81 17.68 -6.50
C ARG A 38 8.77 16.41 -7.34
N GLY A 39 9.89 16.01 -7.93
CA GLY A 39 10.03 14.74 -8.65
C GLY A 39 9.82 13.56 -7.71
N GLU A 40 10.53 13.52 -6.58
CA GLU A 40 10.41 12.45 -5.58
C GLU A 40 8.98 12.32 -5.03
N VAL A 41 8.31 13.44 -4.76
CA VAL A 41 6.90 13.46 -4.33
C VAL A 41 5.96 12.93 -5.43
N GLY A 42 6.25 13.24 -6.69
CA GLY A 42 5.53 12.69 -7.85
C GLY A 42 5.64 11.16 -7.89
N ASP A 43 6.86 10.64 -7.82
CA ASP A 43 7.14 9.20 -7.84
C ASP A 43 6.47 8.48 -6.65
N ILE A 44 6.53 9.08 -5.45
CA ILE A 44 5.85 8.53 -4.26
C ILE A 44 4.35 8.44 -4.51
N LYS A 45 3.75 9.50 -5.08
CA LYS A 45 2.31 9.55 -5.35
C LYS A 45 1.88 8.50 -6.39
N GLU A 46 2.72 8.23 -7.39
CA GLU A 46 2.45 7.19 -8.41
C GLU A 46 2.61 5.77 -7.86
N ARG A 47 3.54 5.54 -6.93
CA ARG A 47 3.79 4.20 -6.35
C ARG A 47 2.92 3.87 -5.15
N MET A 48 2.35 4.87 -4.50
CA MET A 48 1.55 4.68 -3.31
C MET A 48 0.18 4.09 -3.67
N ALA A 49 -0.17 2.99 -3.01
CA ALA A 49 -1.51 2.44 -3.11
C ALA A 49 -2.55 3.46 -2.65
N THR A 50 -3.57 3.65 -3.48
CA THR A 50 -4.70 4.51 -3.14
C THR A 50 -5.62 3.80 -2.16
N LYS A 51 -6.36 4.59 -1.38
CA LYS A 51 -7.42 4.06 -0.51
C LYS A 51 -8.40 3.17 -1.28
N VAL A 52 -8.76 3.56 -2.51
CA VAL A 52 -9.69 2.81 -3.36
C VAL A 52 -9.14 1.44 -3.74
N GLU A 53 -7.84 1.32 -4.03
CA GLU A 53 -7.21 0.03 -4.32
C GLU A 53 -7.18 -0.88 -3.09
N ILE A 54 -6.92 -0.30 -1.91
CA ILE A 54 -6.98 -1.03 -0.63
C ILE A 54 -8.40 -1.50 -0.34
N ASP A 55 -9.40 -0.63 -0.50
CA ASP A 55 -10.81 -0.96 -0.26
C ASP A 55 -11.26 -2.13 -1.18
N LYS A 56 -10.86 -2.12 -2.46
CA LYS A 56 -11.13 -3.24 -3.38
C LYS A 56 -10.50 -4.57 -2.94
N LEU A 57 -9.29 -4.54 -2.38
CA LEU A 57 -8.64 -5.74 -1.86
C LEU A 57 -9.36 -6.26 -0.62
N LEU A 58 -9.83 -5.37 0.27
CA LEU A 58 -10.61 -5.74 1.45
C LEU A 58 -11.96 -6.37 1.03
N ASP A 59 -12.66 -5.78 0.07
CA ASP A 59 -13.92 -6.33 -0.47
C ASP A 59 -13.70 -7.74 -1.06
N ALA A 60 -12.59 -7.95 -1.78
CA ALA A 60 -12.24 -9.26 -2.34
C ALA A 60 -11.93 -10.29 -1.25
N ILE A 61 -11.23 -9.89 -0.18
CA ILE A 61 -10.94 -10.74 0.97
C ILE A 61 -12.25 -11.13 1.68
N ASP A 62 -13.16 -10.18 1.90
CA ASP A 62 -14.47 -10.44 2.51
C ASP A 62 -15.31 -11.41 1.69
N ALA A 63 -15.34 -11.23 0.37
CA ALA A 63 -16.02 -12.16 -0.54
C ALA A 63 -15.43 -13.58 -0.45
N TYR A 64 -14.11 -13.69 -0.43
CA TYR A 64 -13.42 -14.98 -0.31
C TYR A 64 -13.69 -15.66 1.04
N MET A 65 -13.66 -14.92 2.15
CA MET A 65 -14.00 -15.45 3.47
C MET A 65 -15.43 -15.99 3.52
N LYS A 66 -16.38 -15.26 2.91
CA LYS A 66 -17.77 -15.71 2.81
C LYS A 66 -17.90 -17.00 1.97
N GLN A 67 -17.17 -17.10 0.88
CA GLN A 67 -17.12 -18.32 0.08
C GLN A 67 -16.55 -19.51 0.86
N GLY A 68 -15.47 -19.29 1.61
CA GLY A 68 -14.86 -20.31 2.47
C GLY A 68 -15.82 -20.81 3.56
N GLU A 69 -16.56 -19.90 4.19
CA GLU A 69 -17.57 -20.26 5.21
C GLU A 69 -18.72 -21.07 4.60
N ASN A 70 -19.24 -20.68 3.44
CA ASN A 70 -20.26 -21.45 2.73
C ASN A 70 -19.77 -22.87 2.40
N TYR A 71 -18.56 -22.99 1.84
CA TYR A 71 -17.97 -24.29 1.52
C TYR A 71 -17.83 -25.17 2.76
N ARG A 72 -17.36 -24.59 3.88
CA ARG A 72 -17.25 -25.30 5.15
C ARG A 72 -18.61 -25.82 5.63
N GLN A 73 -19.66 -25.02 5.54
CA GLN A 73 -21.01 -25.44 5.91
C GLN A 73 -21.52 -26.57 5.01
N GLU A 74 -21.29 -26.49 3.70
CA GLU A 74 -21.64 -27.56 2.75
C GLU A 74 -20.92 -28.87 3.07
N MET A 75 -19.63 -28.82 3.41
CA MET A 75 -18.87 -30.01 3.79
C MET A 75 -19.39 -30.67 5.06
N VAL A 76 -19.78 -29.88 6.07
CA VAL A 76 -20.42 -30.40 7.28
C VAL A 76 -21.75 -31.09 6.95
N MET A 77 -22.57 -30.48 6.10
CA MET A 77 -23.83 -31.08 5.66
C MET A 77 -23.62 -32.37 4.87
N LEU A 78 -22.57 -32.42 4.03
CA LEU A 78 -22.23 -33.61 3.27
C LEU A 78 -21.76 -34.75 4.18
N ALA A 79 -20.91 -34.46 5.18
CA ALA A 79 -20.48 -35.43 6.17
C ALA A 79 -21.69 -36.07 6.89
N HIS A 80 -22.65 -35.26 7.36
CA HIS A 80 -23.87 -35.77 7.97
C HIS A 80 -24.73 -36.63 7.03
N LYS A 81 -24.77 -36.32 5.72
CA LYS A 81 -25.45 -37.16 4.74
C LYS A 81 -24.75 -38.50 4.57
N VAL A 82 -23.41 -38.50 4.48
CA VAL A 82 -22.61 -39.72 4.39
C VAL A 82 -22.84 -40.61 5.60
N ASP A 83 -22.77 -40.06 6.82
CA ASP A 83 -23.04 -40.80 8.06
C ASP A 83 -24.44 -41.46 8.06
N ARG A 84 -25.45 -40.73 7.57
CA ARG A 84 -26.82 -41.23 7.49
C ARG A 84 -26.94 -42.35 6.45
N HIS A 85 -26.33 -42.18 5.29
CA HIS A 85 -26.30 -43.20 4.25
C HIS A 85 -25.60 -44.47 4.73
N GLU A 86 -24.48 -44.32 5.45
CA GLU A 86 -23.77 -45.46 6.05
C GLU A 86 -24.68 -46.22 7.04
N LYS A 87 -25.42 -45.51 7.89
CA LYS A 87 -26.41 -46.13 8.80
C LYS A 87 -27.52 -46.86 8.03
N TRP A 88 -28.08 -46.25 6.99
CA TRP A 88 -29.13 -46.90 6.18
C TRP A 88 -28.62 -48.14 5.47
N ILE A 89 -27.42 -48.11 4.90
CA ILE A 89 -26.79 -49.27 4.25
C ILE A 89 -26.62 -50.42 5.25
N LYS A 90 -26.12 -50.14 6.46
CA LYS A 90 -25.99 -51.15 7.53
C LYS A 90 -27.34 -51.76 7.91
N GLN A 91 -28.38 -50.94 8.10
CA GLN A 91 -29.73 -51.41 8.43
C GLN A 91 -30.36 -52.27 7.32
N ILE A 92 -30.14 -51.91 6.06
CA ILE A 92 -30.63 -52.69 4.91
C ILE A 92 -29.92 -54.03 4.84
N ALA A 93 -28.59 -54.04 5.00
CA ALA A 93 -27.80 -55.27 5.00
C ALA A 93 -28.25 -56.25 6.11
N GLU A 94 -28.46 -55.73 7.32
CA GLU A 94 -28.98 -56.50 8.46
C GLU A 94 -30.35 -57.12 8.15
N LYS A 95 -31.29 -56.35 7.57
CA LYS A 95 -32.63 -56.84 7.21
C LYS A 95 -32.61 -57.90 6.10
N LEU A 96 -31.63 -57.86 5.21
CA LEU A 96 -31.49 -58.82 4.11
C LEU A 96 -30.62 -60.03 4.47
N GLY A 97 -30.00 -60.04 5.66
CA GLY A 97 -29.04 -61.08 6.06
C GLY A 97 -27.76 -61.08 5.23
N ILE A 98 -27.41 -59.94 4.61
CA ILE A 98 -26.21 -59.80 3.76
C ILE A 98 -25.06 -59.27 4.62
N LYS A 99 -23.89 -59.91 4.54
CA LYS A 99 -22.67 -59.41 5.16
C LYS A 99 -22.02 -58.37 4.24
N LEU A 100 -21.79 -57.17 4.74
CA LEU A 100 -21.03 -56.14 4.02
C LEU A 100 -19.53 -56.45 4.15
N GLU A 101 -18.85 -56.59 3.02
CA GLU A 101 -17.39 -56.73 2.93
C GLU A 101 -16.82 -55.45 2.32
N TYR A 102 -15.64 -55.03 2.80
CA TYR A 102 -14.97 -53.80 2.38
C TYR A 102 -13.88 -54.12 1.36
#